data_AF-A0A813GH88-F1
#
_entry.id   AF-A0A813GH88-F1
#
_cell.length_a   1.000
_cell.length_b   1.000
_cell.length_c   1.000
_cell.angle_alpha   90.00
_cell.angle_beta   90.00
_cell.angle_gamma   90.00
#
_symmetry.space_group_name_H-M   'P 1'
#
loop_
_entity.id
_entity.type
_entity.pdbx_description
1 polymer ?
#
loop_
_entity_poly.entity_id
_entity_poly.type
_entity_poly.pdbx_seq_one_letter_code
_entity_poly.pdbx_strand_id
1 'polypeptide(L)'
;APGGSGGGNRETLAGKIKRGQRESKGFKDRWWAFCDKFGNGFYDPGRHETRFLEDFMKAEESGASAGAGGGRSKSRSSSSRSRSGSGSKSKSKSRSRSRSKRRKGRRRRGERKKGGRRGGSRRGRRRRRKGSPHRRRKRRTGGGGRKRKRSRSKSRSKSSGSSYSGSSKGSSKGSKDEESVEKAGDEKKEAGKKTKVLIEDKKKSEEKEKDKKNPRGSEKPKEDKRVKEAEAKAEAAEQALEQARKAAEKAMRDEEERQNQQVAQAVGAAQREADKEIAEKLRETKDRLLEEKTAKMKEAAERLDQALTKRLEDAQAKLKRAADAKVEEARKSAEQAVKQALAEATEEAKTAHAQKVQDAETRWKDAKERVANLKGKPTKVDKPGSESEEGDAADGESSGGSDESSSGSESAE
;
A
#
# COMPACT_ATOMS: atom_id res chain seq x y z
N ALA A 1 -41.58 22.08 8.77
CA ALA A 1 -40.18 21.80 8.42
C ALA A 1 -40.13 20.63 7.43
N PRO A 2 -39.86 20.86 6.13
CA PRO A 2 -39.60 19.78 5.18
C PRO A 2 -38.09 19.56 5.05
N GLY A 3 -37.59 18.46 5.62
CA GLY A 3 -36.23 17.95 5.38
C GLY A 3 -36.32 16.64 4.61
N GLY A 4 -35.58 16.53 3.49
CA GLY A 4 -35.42 15.25 2.79
C GLY A 4 -35.35 15.28 1.26
N SER A 5 -34.80 16.32 0.62
CA SER A 5 -34.68 16.39 -0.85
C SER A 5 -33.29 15.97 -1.37
N GLY A 6 -32.80 14.80 -0.92
CA GLY A 6 -31.52 14.22 -1.37
C GLY A 6 -31.58 12.76 -1.81
N GLY A 7 -32.71 12.08 -1.56
CA GLY A 7 -32.92 10.65 -1.88
C GLY A 7 -33.69 10.41 -3.19
N GLY A 8 -33.66 11.35 -4.13
CA GLY A 8 -34.26 11.16 -5.46
C GLY A 8 -33.21 10.65 -6.45
N ASN A 9 -32.11 11.40 -6.60
CA ASN A 9 -31.10 11.11 -7.60
C ASN A 9 -30.39 9.76 -7.32
N ARG A 10 -30.01 9.49 -6.07
CA ARG A 10 -29.31 8.26 -5.70
C ARG A 10 -30.14 7.01 -5.97
N GLU A 11 -31.41 7.03 -5.61
CA GLU A 11 -32.37 5.94 -5.77
C GLU A 11 -32.64 5.66 -7.26
N THR A 12 -32.71 6.70 -8.10
CA THR A 12 -32.83 6.54 -9.55
C THR A 12 -31.58 5.91 -10.17
N LEU A 13 -30.38 6.32 -9.77
CA LEU A 13 -29.11 5.74 -10.24
C LEU A 13 -28.95 4.28 -9.77
N ALA A 14 -29.27 4.01 -8.51
CA ALA A 14 -29.28 2.65 -7.99
C ALA A 14 -30.29 1.76 -8.74
N GLY A 15 -31.45 2.31 -9.12
CA GLY A 15 -32.43 1.66 -9.98
C GLY A 15 -31.90 1.33 -11.38
N LYS A 16 -31.22 2.28 -12.03
CA LYS A 16 -30.57 2.09 -13.34
C LYS A 16 -29.53 0.97 -13.29
N ILE A 17 -28.66 0.97 -12.28
CA ILE A 17 -27.63 -0.08 -12.11
C ILE A 17 -28.27 -1.44 -11.84
N LYS A 18 -29.30 -1.51 -10.99
CA LYS A 18 -30.04 -2.76 -10.73
C LYS A 18 -30.72 -3.30 -12.00
N ARG A 19 -31.22 -2.42 -12.87
CA ARG A 19 -31.80 -2.81 -14.16
C ARG A 19 -30.72 -3.34 -15.12
N GLY A 20 -29.61 -2.62 -15.28
CA GLY A 20 -28.48 -3.06 -16.11
C GLY A 20 -27.89 -4.41 -15.66
N GLN A 21 -27.83 -4.65 -14.34
CA GLN A 21 -27.44 -5.96 -13.78
C GLN A 21 -28.37 -7.12 -14.16
N ARG A 22 -29.66 -6.85 -14.44
CA ARG A 22 -30.65 -7.84 -14.87
C ARG A 22 -30.63 -8.05 -16.37
N GLU A 23 -30.39 -6.99 -17.13
CA GLU A 23 -30.38 -7.00 -18.60
C GLU A 23 -29.11 -7.64 -19.16
N SER A 24 -27.94 -7.39 -18.57
CA SER A 24 -26.66 -7.88 -19.09
C SER A 24 -25.76 -8.46 -18.01
N LYS A 25 -25.30 -9.70 -18.24
CA LYS A 25 -24.28 -10.33 -17.40
C LYS A 25 -22.95 -9.56 -17.44
N GLY A 26 -22.58 -9.02 -18.60
CA GLY A 26 -21.35 -8.23 -18.76
C GLY A 26 -21.37 -6.93 -17.95
N PHE A 27 -22.53 -6.25 -17.91
CA PHE A 27 -22.72 -5.06 -17.08
C PHE A 27 -22.56 -5.38 -15.58
N LYS A 28 -23.12 -6.52 -15.15
CA LYS A 28 -22.99 -7.00 -13.77
C LYS A 28 -21.54 -7.30 -13.39
N ASP A 29 -20.79 -7.96 -14.27
CA ASP A 29 -19.37 -8.28 -14.02
C ASP A 29 -18.51 -7.01 -13.94
N ARG A 30 -18.77 -6.01 -14.79
CA ARG A 30 -18.10 -4.68 -14.71
C ARG A 30 -18.45 -3.92 -13.44
N TRP A 31 -19.71 -3.95 -13.01
CA TRP A 31 -20.10 -3.39 -11.71
C TRP A 31 -19.37 -4.07 -10.54
N TRP A 32 -19.27 -5.40 -10.54
CA TRP A 32 -18.52 -6.13 -9.50
C TRP A 32 -17.05 -5.76 -9.50
N ALA A 33 -16.42 -5.68 -10.68
CA ALA A 33 -15.03 -5.24 -10.79
C ALA A 33 -14.83 -3.80 -10.30
N PHE A 34 -15.79 -2.90 -10.56
CA PHE A 34 -15.77 -1.53 -10.07
C PHE A 34 -15.90 -1.48 -8.53
N CYS A 35 -16.80 -2.27 -7.94
CA CYS A 35 -16.94 -2.40 -6.48
C CYS A 35 -15.73 -3.05 -5.81
N ASP A 36 -15.05 -4.00 -6.46
CA ASP A 36 -13.83 -4.60 -5.94
C ASP A 36 -12.67 -3.60 -5.92
N LYS A 37 -12.60 -2.71 -6.91
CA LYS A 37 -11.55 -1.68 -7.02
C LYS A 37 -11.78 -0.49 -6.08
N PHE A 38 -13.03 -0.01 -5.99
CA PHE A 38 -13.34 1.27 -5.33
C PHE A 38 -14.37 1.18 -4.19
N GLY A 39 -15.15 0.09 -4.12
CA GLY A 39 -16.34 -0.03 -3.26
C GLY A 39 -16.20 -0.97 -2.05
N ASN A 40 -14.97 -1.29 -1.64
CA ASN A 40 -14.65 -2.16 -0.49
C ASN A 40 -15.38 -3.53 -0.49
N GLY A 41 -15.75 -4.05 -1.68
CA GLY A 41 -16.42 -5.34 -1.82
C GLY A 41 -17.92 -5.37 -1.48
N PHE A 42 -18.58 -4.21 -1.33
CA PHE A 42 -20.04 -4.15 -1.24
C PHE A 42 -20.63 -4.04 -2.66
N TYR A 43 -21.50 -4.97 -3.04
CA TYR A 43 -22.06 -5.02 -4.40
C TYR A 43 -23.48 -4.46 -4.54
N ASP A 44 -24.09 -4.00 -3.45
CA ASP A 44 -25.44 -3.45 -3.45
C ASP A 44 -25.43 -1.96 -3.83
N PRO A 45 -26.01 -1.55 -4.98
CA PRO A 45 -26.03 -0.15 -5.40
C PRO A 45 -26.70 0.80 -4.38
N GLY A 46 -27.63 0.30 -3.56
CA GLY A 46 -28.28 1.11 -2.52
C GLY A 46 -27.39 1.47 -1.33
N ARG A 47 -26.23 0.82 -1.20
CA ARG A 47 -25.26 1.06 -0.12
C ARG A 47 -24.19 2.08 -0.48
N HIS A 48 -24.07 2.44 -1.77
CA HIS A 48 -23.08 3.39 -2.25
C HIS A 48 -23.63 4.82 -2.28
N GLU A 49 -22.72 5.80 -2.23
CA GLU A 49 -23.04 7.24 -2.30
C GLU A 49 -23.35 7.67 -3.74
N THR A 50 -24.14 8.73 -3.92
CA THR A 50 -24.59 9.21 -5.24
C THR A 50 -23.42 9.40 -6.22
N ARG A 51 -22.33 10.04 -5.78
CA ARG A 51 -21.15 10.29 -6.63
C ARG A 51 -20.52 9.00 -7.15
N PHE A 52 -20.48 7.94 -6.32
CA PHE A 52 -19.95 6.64 -6.72
C PHE A 52 -20.80 5.99 -7.82
N LEU A 53 -22.12 6.14 -7.74
CA LEU A 53 -23.04 5.63 -8.76
C LEU A 53 -22.91 6.43 -10.06
N GLU A 54 -22.74 7.76 -9.97
CA GLU A 54 -22.49 8.64 -11.12
C GLU A 54 -21.17 8.29 -11.83
N ASP A 55 -20.09 8.08 -11.06
CA ASP A 55 -18.77 7.71 -11.60
C ASP A 55 -18.83 6.39 -12.36
N PHE A 56 -19.56 5.40 -11.84
CA PHE A 56 -19.74 4.13 -12.54
C PHE A 56 -20.56 4.29 -13.83
N MET A 57 -21.66 5.05 -13.81
CA MET A 57 -22.48 5.29 -15.01
C MET A 57 -21.67 6.01 -16.10
N LYS A 58 -20.84 6.99 -15.71
CA LYS A 58 -19.92 7.67 -16.62
C LYS A 58 -18.84 6.73 -17.18
N ALA A 59 -18.34 5.80 -16.37
CA ALA A 59 -17.39 4.78 -16.82
C ALA A 59 -18.01 3.78 -17.81
N GLU A 60 -19.30 3.45 -17.65
CA GLU A 60 -20.06 2.63 -18.60
C GLU A 60 -20.34 3.40 -19.91
N GLU A 61 -20.77 4.66 -19.84
CA GLU A 61 -21.06 5.49 -21.03
C GLU A 61 -19.81 5.77 -21.88
N SER A 62 -18.66 5.97 -21.24
CA SER A 62 -17.38 6.17 -21.94
C SER A 62 -16.81 4.89 -22.57
N GLY A 63 -17.42 3.72 -22.35
CA GLY A 63 -16.94 2.44 -22.87
C GLY A 63 -15.53 2.05 -22.37
N ALA A 64 -14.94 2.82 -21.46
CA ALA A 64 -13.54 2.72 -21.05
C ALA A 64 -13.26 1.49 -20.15
N SER A 65 -14.30 0.74 -19.79
CA SER A 65 -14.22 -0.49 -18.99
C SER A 65 -14.04 -1.76 -19.84
N ALA A 66 -13.84 -1.65 -21.16
CA ALA A 66 -13.73 -2.80 -22.06
C ALA A 66 -12.30 -3.37 -22.25
N GLY A 67 -11.27 -2.85 -21.59
CA GLY A 67 -9.88 -3.10 -22.05
C GLY A 67 -8.82 -3.62 -21.07
N ALA A 68 -9.09 -3.84 -19.77
CA ALA A 68 -8.00 -4.23 -18.86
C ALA A 68 -8.44 -5.10 -17.67
N GLY A 69 -8.23 -6.41 -17.80
CA GLY A 69 -8.28 -7.41 -16.72
C GLY A 69 -9.34 -8.48 -16.98
N GLY A 70 -9.11 -9.49 -17.82
CA GLY A 70 -7.94 -10.36 -17.74
C GLY A 70 -8.10 -11.30 -16.55
N GLY A 71 -8.70 -12.47 -16.81
CA GLY A 71 -8.94 -13.62 -15.94
C GLY A 71 -8.43 -13.59 -14.50
N ARG A 72 -9.36 -13.54 -13.55
CA ARG A 72 -9.21 -14.29 -12.29
C ARG A 72 -10.47 -15.10 -12.06
N SER A 73 -10.44 -16.30 -12.63
CA SER A 73 -11.24 -17.44 -12.18
C SER A 73 -11.20 -17.49 -10.65
N LYS A 74 -12.32 -17.13 -10.00
CA LYS A 74 -12.59 -17.54 -8.62
C LYS A 74 -12.83 -19.04 -8.65
N SER A 75 -11.74 -19.80 -8.72
CA SER A 75 -11.69 -21.18 -8.24
C SER A 75 -12.14 -21.14 -6.78
N ARG A 76 -13.38 -21.57 -6.57
CA ARG A 76 -13.86 -22.05 -5.28
C ARG A 76 -12.98 -23.23 -4.87
N SER A 77 -11.89 -22.98 -4.16
CA SER A 77 -11.19 -24.03 -3.43
C SER A 77 -11.94 -24.31 -2.13
N SER A 78 -13.04 -25.04 -2.28
CA SER A 78 -13.49 -25.98 -1.26
C SER A 78 -12.38 -27.02 -1.09
N SER A 79 -11.45 -26.76 -0.17
CA SER A 79 -10.56 -27.79 0.38
C SER A 79 -11.36 -28.66 1.34
N SER A 80 -12.29 -29.43 0.77
CA SER A 80 -12.88 -30.60 1.38
C SER A 80 -11.88 -31.76 1.29
N ARG A 81 -11.46 -32.20 2.47
CA ARG A 81 -10.94 -33.53 2.78
C ARG A 81 -11.54 -34.62 1.88
N SER A 82 -10.70 -35.27 1.10
CA SER A 82 -10.84 -36.63 0.52
C SER A 82 -9.41 -37.05 0.15
N ARG A 83 -8.74 -38.08 0.70
CA ARG A 83 -9.11 -39.37 1.30
C ARG A 83 -9.88 -40.31 0.38
N SER A 84 -9.21 -40.76 -0.68
CA SER A 84 -9.39 -42.03 -1.40
C SER A 84 -8.24 -42.13 -2.43
N GLY A 85 -7.31 -43.09 -2.42
CA GLY A 85 -7.32 -44.40 -1.78
C GLY A 85 -7.97 -45.46 -2.67
N SER A 86 -7.31 -45.83 -3.78
CA SER A 86 -7.46 -47.13 -4.47
C SER A 86 -6.24 -47.32 -5.40
N GLY A 87 -5.52 -48.44 -5.40
CA GLY A 87 -5.74 -49.65 -4.63
C GLY A 87 -4.60 -50.64 -4.83
N SER A 88 -4.50 -51.56 -3.88
CA SER A 88 -3.77 -52.81 -4.04
C SER A 88 -4.57 -53.89 -3.34
N LYS A 89 -4.93 -54.90 -4.13
CA LYS A 89 -5.67 -56.11 -3.79
C LYS A 89 -4.95 -56.87 -2.66
N SER A 90 -5.68 -57.25 -1.62
CA SER A 90 -5.39 -58.51 -0.90
C SER A 90 -6.58 -58.94 -0.04
N LYS A 91 -7.11 -60.10 -0.44
CA LYS A 91 -7.95 -61.08 0.25
C LYS A 91 -7.95 -60.99 1.78
N SER A 92 -9.14 -61.07 2.38
CA SER A 92 -9.52 -61.99 3.49
C SER A 92 -10.92 -61.60 4.01
N LYS A 93 -11.96 -62.35 3.65
CA LYS A 93 -12.65 -63.34 4.51
C LYS A 93 -13.21 -62.76 5.83
N SER A 94 -14.54 -62.62 5.81
CA SER A 94 -15.45 -63.05 6.88
C SER A 94 -15.44 -62.30 8.22
N ARG A 95 -16.50 -61.53 8.50
CA ARG A 95 -17.54 -61.88 9.49
C ARG A 95 -18.51 -60.73 9.74
N SER A 96 -19.77 -61.09 9.58
CA SER A 96 -21.01 -60.40 9.92
C SER A 96 -21.02 -59.71 11.29
N ARG A 97 -21.69 -58.56 11.40
CA ARG A 97 -22.89 -58.35 12.26
C ARG A 97 -23.27 -56.86 12.44
N SER A 98 -24.58 -56.64 12.31
CA SER A 98 -25.40 -55.62 13.00
C SER A 98 -25.45 -54.21 12.39
N ARG A 99 -26.59 -53.80 11.78
CA ARG A 99 -27.80 -53.24 12.45
C ARG A 99 -27.46 -51.95 13.20
N SER A 100 -28.20 -50.83 13.18
CA SER A 100 -29.50 -50.42 12.66
C SER A 100 -29.74 -49.03 13.31
N LYS A 101 -30.49 -48.13 12.66
CA LYS A 101 -31.15 -46.94 13.25
C LYS A 101 -30.27 -45.76 13.74
N ARG A 102 -30.35 -44.64 13.01
CA ARG A 102 -31.05 -43.43 13.52
C ARG A 102 -31.17 -42.33 12.44
N ARG A 103 -32.32 -42.35 11.77
CA ARG A 103 -32.95 -41.16 11.18
C ARG A 103 -33.79 -40.45 12.26
N LYS A 104 -33.92 -39.13 12.11
CA LYS A 104 -34.96 -38.19 12.62
C LYS A 104 -34.53 -37.19 13.72
N GLY A 105 -34.81 -35.92 13.42
CA GLY A 105 -34.97 -34.81 14.40
C GLY A 105 -34.45 -33.47 13.88
N ARG A 106 -35.08 -32.82 12.88
CA ARG A 106 -36.09 -31.74 13.03
C ARG A 106 -35.70 -30.68 14.10
N ARG A 107 -35.26 -29.49 13.67
CA ARG A 107 -36.07 -28.25 13.51
C ARG A 107 -36.75 -27.75 14.81
N ARG A 108 -36.28 -26.60 15.32
CA ARG A 108 -36.97 -25.51 16.07
C ARG A 108 -35.87 -24.46 16.38
N ARG A 109 -35.80 -23.24 15.82
CA ARG A 109 -36.76 -22.10 15.79
C ARG A 109 -37.42 -22.01 17.16
N GLY A 110 -36.97 -21.19 18.10
CA GLY A 110 -36.81 -19.74 18.07
C GLY A 110 -37.52 -19.22 19.33
N GLU A 111 -37.26 -17.96 19.71
CA GLU A 111 -37.93 -17.19 20.76
C GLU A 111 -37.49 -17.31 22.24
N ARG A 112 -37.05 -16.14 22.72
CA ARG A 112 -37.45 -15.45 23.95
C ARG A 112 -37.13 -16.12 25.30
N LYS A 113 -36.27 -15.45 26.07
CA LYS A 113 -36.71 -14.66 27.23
C LYS A 113 -35.60 -13.77 27.80
N LYS A 114 -35.98 -12.51 28.03
CA LYS A 114 -35.32 -11.53 28.89
C LYS A 114 -35.35 -12.01 30.34
N GLY A 115 -34.35 -11.57 31.13
CA GLY A 115 -34.50 -11.33 32.56
C GLY A 115 -33.75 -12.30 33.47
N GLY A 116 -32.86 -11.75 34.31
CA GLY A 116 -32.22 -12.52 35.39
C GLY A 116 -30.97 -11.87 35.99
N ARG A 117 -31.15 -10.72 36.66
CA ARG A 117 -30.19 -10.26 37.69
C ARG A 117 -30.16 -11.29 38.83
N ARG A 118 -28.99 -11.62 39.36
CA ARG A 118 -28.62 -11.62 40.80
C ARG A 118 -27.44 -12.56 41.10
N GLY A 119 -26.41 -11.98 41.74
CA GLY A 119 -25.78 -12.49 42.96
C GLY A 119 -25.03 -13.82 42.93
N GLY A 120 -23.71 -13.78 43.15
CA GLY A 120 -22.97 -14.98 43.57
C GLY A 120 -21.46 -14.81 43.72
N SER A 121 -21.04 -14.21 44.85
CA SER A 121 -20.05 -14.76 45.77
C SER A 121 -18.74 -15.35 45.20
N ARG A 122 -17.60 -14.65 45.27
CA ARG A 122 -16.60 -14.77 46.37
C ARG A 122 -16.41 -16.19 46.93
N ARG A 123 -15.40 -16.90 46.41
CA ARG A 123 -14.49 -17.86 47.10
C ARG A 123 -13.54 -18.36 46.01
N GLY A 124 -12.26 -17.99 45.97
CA GLY A 124 -11.25 -18.23 46.99
C GLY A 124 -10.28 -19.29 46.45
N ARG A 125 -9.10 -18.87 45.99
CA ARG A 125 -7.92 -19.75 45.82
C ARG A 125 -6.63 -18.91 45.79
N ARG A 126 -6.28 -18.38 46.96
CA ARG A 126 -4.91 -17.97 47.29
C ARG A 126 -4.06 -19.24 47.36
N ARG A 127 -3.22 -19.49 46.35
CA ARG A 127 -2.10 -20.44 46.48
C ARG A 127 -0.93 -19.73 47.13
N ARG A 128 -0.71 -20.07 48.40
CA ARG A 128 0.52 -19.82 49.15
C ARG A 128 1.69 -20.53 48.44
N ARG A 129 2.76 -19.81 48.11
CA ARG A 129 4.12 -20.36 48.09
C ARG A 129 4.95 -19.49 49.04
N LYS A 130 5.40 -20.11 50.13
CA LYS A 130 6.34 -19.58 51.13
C LYS A 130 7.74 -20.13 50.81
N GLY A 131 8.76 -19.32 51.09
CA GLY A 131 10.17 -19.70 51.25
C GLY A 131 10.97 -19.60 49.94
N SER A 132 12.15 -18.98 49.85
CA SER A 132 13.11 -18.51 50.86
C SER A 132 14.18 -17.60 50.17
N PRO A 133 15.29 -17.14 50.80
CA PRO A 133 15.40 -15.79 51.33
C PRO A 133 16.62 -14.97 50.81
N HIS A 134 16.66 -13.70 51.23
CA HIS A 134 17.84 -12.85 51.45
C HIS A 134 19.05 -12.95 50.50
N ARG A 135 19.21 -11.92 49.66
CA ARG A 135 20.51 -11.25 49.51
C ARG A 135 20.37 -9.74 49.71
N ARG A 136 20.96 -9.29 50.82
CA ARG A 136 21.41 -7.92 51.06
C ARG A 136 22.13 -7.40 49.81
N ARG A 137 21.78 -6.21 49.32
CA ARG A 137 22.81 -5.28 48.86
C ARG A 137 22.42 -3.84 49.18
N LYS A 138 23.39 -3.20 49.81
CA LYS A 138 23.37 -1.89 50.46
C LYS A 138 23.11 -0.79 49.44
N ARG A 139 22.33 0.20 49.92
CA ARG A 139 22.56 1.65 49.81
C ARG A 139 23.52 2.10 48.68
N ARG A 140 22.96 2.85 47.73
CA ARG A 140 23.57 4.11 47.30
C ARG A 140 22.49 5.17 47.12
N THR A 141 22.55 6.13 48.03
CA THR A 141 21.90 7.43 48.04
C THR A 141 22.48 8.32 46.94
N GLY A 142 21.64 9.20 46.41
CA GLY A 142 21.99 10.25 45.44
C GLY A 142 21.02 10.16 44.26
N GLY A 143 20.08 11.06 44.04
CA GLY A 143 20.03 12.47 44.41
C GLY A 143 19.69 13.23 43.12
N GLY A 144 18.58 13.97 43.14
CA GLY A 144 18.13 14.82 42.03
C GLY A 144 17.44 14.04 40.91
N GLY A 145 16.27 14.40 40.41
CA GLY A 145 15.56 15.67 40.47
C GLY A 145 14.73 15.76 39.20
N ARG A 146 13.74 16.66 39.23
CA ARG A 146 12.93 17.14 38.08
C ARG A 146 11.67 16.33 37.78
N LYS A 147 10.64 16.64 38.58
CA LYS A 147 9.24 16.67 38.16
C LYS A 147 9.12 17.47 36.86
N ARG A 148 8.92 16.83 35.71
CA ARG A 148 8.41 17.50 34.51
C ARG A 148 6.90 17.38 34.48
N LYS A 149 6.24 18.50 34.84
CA LYS A 149 4.82 18.74 34.58
C LYS A 149 4.60 18.62 33.06
N ARG A 150 3.88 17.59 32.61
CA ARG A 150 3.34 17.56 31.25
C ARG A 150 2.10 18.47 31.22
N SER A 151 2.31 19.66 30.71
CA SER A 151 1.27 20.58 30.24
C SER A 151 0.40 19.86 29.21
N ARG A 152 -0.86 19.67 29.57
CA ARG A 152 -1.93 19.16 28.71
C ARG A 152 -2.42 20.32 27.86
N SER A 153 -1.78 20.53 26.72
CA SER A 153 -2.18 21.55 25.75
C SER A 153 -3.51 21.16 25.12
N LYS A 154 -4.52 22.00 25.37
CA LYS A 154 -5.79 22.09 24.66
C LYS A 154 -5.54 22.51 23.21
N SER A 155 -5.85 21.63 22.27
CA SER A 155 -6.26 21.97 20.90
C SER A 155 -7.71 21.48 20.79
N ARG A 156 -8.77 22.28 20.82
CA ARG A 156 -9.15 23.45 20.01
C ARG A 156 -9.15 23.14 18.50
N SER A 157 -9.87 22.10 18.12
CA SER A 157 -10.36 21.89 16.76
C SER A 157 -11.49 22.89 16.46
N LYS A 158 -11.14 24.02 15.83
CA LYS A 158 -12.10 24.83 15.07
C LYS A 158 -12.20 24.20 13.68
N SER A 159 -13.32 23.54 13.41
CA SER A 159 -13.74 23.14 12.06
C SER A 159 -14.46 24.32 11.40
N SER A 160 -13.71 25.09 10.61
CA SER A 160 -14.27 26.05 9.67
C SER A 160 -13.40 26.03 8.41
N GLY A 161 -13.97 25.53 7.31
CA GLY A 161 -13.34 25.30 6.02
C GLY A 161 -14.23 24.28 5.30
N SER A 162 -15.44 24.64 4.87
CA SER A 162 -15.70 25.51 3.71
C SER A 162 -14.85 25.07 2.51
N SER A 163 -15.15 23.87 2.02
CA SER A 163 -14.62 23.33 0.77
C SER A 163 -15.37 23.97 -0.41
N TYR A 164 -14.92 25.15 -0.82
CA TYR A 164 -15.21 25.68 -2.15
C TYR A 164 -14.35 24.90 -3.14
N SER A 165 -14.96 23.94 -3.82
CA SER A 165 -14.34 23.17 -4.89
C SER A 165 -14.46 23.94 -6.20
N GLY A 166 -13.56 24.89 -6.41
CA GLY A 166 -13.31 25.50 -7.72
C GLY A 166 -12.53 24.53 -8.60
N SER A 167 -13.22 23.67 -9.34
CA SER A 167 -12.63 22.92 -10.45
C SER A 167 -12.74 23.73 -11.74
N SER A 168 -11.75 24.59 -11.98
CA SER A 168 -11.46 25.11 -13.32
C SER A 168 -10.75 24.02 -14.13
N LYS A 169 -11.50 23.36 -15.01
CA LYS A 169 -10.92 22.63 -16.14
C LYS A 169 -11.00 23.51 -17.38
N GLY A 170 -9.84 24.01 -17.80
CA GLY A 170 -9.62 24.44 -19.17
C GLY A 170 -9.60 23.21 -20.09
N SER A 171 -10.49 23.20 -21.08
CA SER A 171 -10.30 22.44 -22.31
C SER A 171 -10.96 23.20 -23.43
N SER A 172 -10.07 23.67 -24.30
CA SER A 172 -10.32 24.23 -25.62
C SER A 172 -11.13 23.25 -26.48
N LYS A 173 -12.26 23.72 -27.01
CA LYS A 173 -12.80 23.35 -28.33
C LYS A 173 -13.87 24.35 -28.72
N GLY A 174 -13.69 24.96 -29.89
CA GLY A 174 -14.48 26.07 -30.37
C GLY A 174 -15.88 25.70 -30.86
N SER A 175 -16.73 26.72 -30.78
CA SER A 175 -17.99 26.93 -31.50
C SER A 175 -18.41 28.35 -31.09
N LYS A 176 -18.23 29.33 -31.97
CA LYS A 176 -19.34 29.98 -32.69
C LYS A 176 -20.53 30.20 -31.75
N ASP A 177 -20.57 31.38 -31.14
CA ASP A 177 -21.78 32.17 -30.99
C ASP A 177 -21.34 33.63 -30.89
N GLU A 178 -21.77 34.39 -31.88
CA GLU A 178 -21.77 35.85 -31.88
C GLU A 178 -22.74 36.37 -30.81
N GLU A 179 -22.63 37.67 -30.53
CA GLU A 179 -23.74 38.50 -30.06
C GLU A 179 -24.12 38.38 -28.57
N SER A 180 -23.44 39.17 -27.72
CA SER A 180 -24.09 39.98 -26.66
C SER A 180 -23.05 40.80 -25.87
N VAL A 181 -22.58 41.88 -26.49
CA VAL A 181 -21.98 43.02 -25.80
C VAL A 181 -23.11 44.02 -25.60
N GLU A 182 -23.56 44.24 -24.35
CA GLU A 182 -24.15 45.50 -23.85
C GLU A 182 -24.86 45.26 -22.50
N LYS A 183 -24.15 45.48 -21.38
CA LYS A 183 -24.75 46.00 -20.12
C LYS A 183 -23.69 46.20 -19.03
N ALA A 184 -23.01 47.35 -19.09
CA ALA A 184 -22.40 47.97 -17.91
C ALA A 184 -21.93 49.38 -18.31
N GLY A 185 -22.79 50.38 -18.15
CA GLY A 185 -22.44 51.75 -18.51
C GLY A 185 -23.57 52.74 -18.27
N ASP A 186 -24.29 52.61 -17.16
CA ASP A 186 -25.39 53.53 -16.83
C ASP A 186 -25.29 53.99 -15.37
N GLU A 187 -24.22 54.73 -15.05
CA GLU A 187 -24.09 55.37 -13.72
C GLU A 187 -23.22 56.65 -13.71
N LYS A 188 -22.97 57.29 -14.86
CA LYS A 188 -22.22 58.56 -14.95
C LYS A 188 -22.91 59.68 -15.77
N LYS A 189 -24.24 59.63 -15.94
CA LYS A 189 -25.02 60.70 -16.61
C LYS A 189 -25.80 61.63 -15.67
N GLU A 190 -25.54 61.60 -14.35
CA GLU A 190 -26.30 62.39 -13.36
C GLU A 190 -25.48 63.49 -12.64
N ALA A 191 -24.37 63.94 -13.22
CA ALA A 191 -23.63 65.13 -12.72
C ALA A 191 -23.60 66.31 -13.71
N GLY A 192 -23.99 66.11 -14.97
CA GLY A 192 -23.92 67.13 -16.02
C GLY A 192 -25.18 67.96 -16.27
N LYS A 193 -26.29 67.71 -15.56
CA LYS A 193 -27.57 68.41 -15.77
C LYS A 193 -27.83 69.60 -14.85
N LYS A 194 -26.96 69.89 -13.87
CA LYS A 194 -27.17 71.00 -12.91
C LYS A 194 -26.54 72.34 -13.29
N THR A 195 -25.80 72.44 -14.39
CA THR A 195 -25.13 73.69 -14.82
C THR A 195 -25.71 74.33 -16.08
N LYS A 196 -26.83 73.83 -16.61
CA LYS A 196 -27.54 74.44 -17.76
C LYS A 196 -28.81 75.23 -17.40
N VAL A 197 -29.22 75.24 -16.12
CA VAL A 197 -30.46 75.92 -15.68
C VAL A 197 -30.19 77.34 -15.11
N LEU A 198 -28.94 77.80 -15.04
CA LEU A 198 -28.61 79.11 -14.44
C LEU A 198 -28.23 80.22 -15.44
N ILE A 199 -28.31 79.96 -16.75
CA ILE A 199 -27.95 80.95 -17.79
C ILE A 199 -29.17 81.47 -18.58
N GLU A 200 -30.33 80.81 -18.51
CA GLU A 200 -31.53 81.25 -19.26
C GLU A 200 -32.45 82.23 -18.50
N ASP A 201 -32.29 82.41 -17.18
CA ASP A 201 -33.13 83.33 -16.40
C ASP A 201 -32.65 84.80 -16.37
N LYS A 202 -31.53 85.13 -17.01
CA LYS A 202 -30.98 86.51 -17.02
C LYS A 202 -31.29 87.32 -18.29
N LYS A 203 -32.02 86.75 -19.25
CA LYS A 203 -32.28 87.38 -20.56
C LYS A 203 -33.66 88.03 -20.70
N LYS A 204 -34.43 88.16 -19.61
CA LYS A 204 -35.83 88.66 -19.65
C LYS A 204 -36.10 89.91 -18.78
N SER A 205 -35.07 90.61 -18.29
CA SER A 205 -35.25 91.76 -17.39
C SER A 205 -34.68 93.10 -17.88
N GLU A 206 -34.26 93.24 -19.14
CA GLU A 206 -33.68 94.49 -19.67
C GLU A 206 -34.36 94.98 -20.95
N GLU A 207 -35.68 94.95 -21.01
CA GLU A 207 -36.43 95.58 -22.11
C GLU A 207 -37.56 96.46 -21.56
N LYS A 208 -37.18 97.51 -20.82
CA LYS A 208 -38.06 98.68 -20.57
C LYS A 208 -37.30 99.84 -19.93
N GLU A 209 -36.36 100.46 -20.64
CA GLU A 209 -35.90 101.77 -20.21
C GLU A 209 -35.47 102.69 -21.36
N LYS A 210 -36.26 103.77 -21.51
CA LYS A 210 -35.92 105.10 -22.05
C LYS A 210 -35.90 105.30 -23.58
N ASP A 211 -37.11 105.55 -24.08
CA ASP A 211 -37.38 106.70 -24.94
C ASP A 211 -37.02 108.02 -24.23
N LYS A 212 -36.05 108.79 -24.76
CA LYS A 212 -36.04 110.27 -24.76
C LYS A 212 -34.92 110.85 -25.63
N LYS A 213 -35.35 111.39 -26.78
CA LYS A 213 -34.80 112.46 -27.63
C LYS A 213 -33.52 113.19 -27.14
N ASN A 214 -32.50 113.25 -28.01
CA ASN A 214 -32.00 114.54 -28.52
C ASN A 214 -31.19 114.41 -29.84
N PRO A 215 -31.25 115.37 -30.78
CA PRO A 215 -30.59 115.32 -32.08
C PRO A 215 -29.34 116.24 -32.16
N ARG A 216 -28.56 116.05 -33.23
CA ARG A 216 -27.49 116.89 -33.81
C ARG A 216 -26.05 116.48 -33.50
N GLY A 217 -25.25 116.33 -34.56
CA GLY A 217 -23.80 116.24 -34.51
C GLY A 217 -23.22 115.22 -35.50
N SER A 218 -23.15 115.60 -36.76
CA SER A 218 -22.66 114.81 -37.89
C SER A 218 -21.12 114.67 -37.90
N GLU A 219 -20.58 113.61 -37.28
CA GLU A 219 -19.20 113.10 -37.51
C GLU A 219 -19.11 111.55 -37.41
N LYS A 220 -20.20 110.81 -37.70
CA LYS A 220 -20.31 109.36 -37.43
C LYS A 220 -19.58 108.33 -38.34
N PRO A 221 -19.09 108.60 -39.58
CA PRO A 221 -18.60 107.51 -40.42
C PRO A 221 -17.22 106.94 -40.05
N LYS A 222 -16.44 107.61 -39.18
CA LYS A 222 -15.10 107.13 -38.76
C LYS A 222 -15.14 106.22 -37.52
N GLU A 223 -16.16 106.36 -36.66
CA GLU A 223 -16.34 105.50 -35.48
C GLU A 223 -16.87 104.12 -35.88
N ASP A 224 -17.83 104.06 -36.80
CA ASP A 224 -18.41 102.79 -37.28
C ASP A 224 -17.36 101.85 -37.90
N LYS A 225 -16.34 102.42 -38.59
CA LYS A 225 -15.24 101.63 -39.15
C LYS A 225 -14.33 101.04 -38.06
N ARG A 226 -14.04 101.81 -37.01
CA ARG A 226 -13.24 101.33 -35.86
C ARG A 226 -13.97 100.26 -35.07
N VAL A 227 -15.29 100.38 -34.93
CA VAL A 227 -16.12 99.36 -34.28
C VAL A 227 -16.12 98.05 -35.08
N LYS A 228 -16.28 98.11 -36.41
CA LYS A 228 -16.20 96.91 -37.27
C LYS A 228 -14.83 96.24 -37.25
N GLU A 229 -13.75 97.03 -37.25
CA GLU A 229 -12.39 96.48 -37.11
C GLU A 229 -12.15 95.87 -35.73
N ALA A 230 -12.72 96.44 -34.67
CA ALA A 230 -12.66 95.89 -33.32
C ALA A 230 -13.49 94.60 -33.19
N GLU A 231 -14.68 94.54 -33.81
CA GLU A 231 -15.55 93.37 -33.85
C GLU A 231 -14.89 92.21 -34.61
N ALA A 232 -14.29 92.46 -35.78
CA ALA A 232 -13.55 91.44 -36.52
C ALA A 232 -12.32 90.93 -35.73
N LYS A 233 -11.63 91.82 -34.99
CA LYS A 233 -10.53 91.40 -34.10
C LYS A 233 -11.04 90.58 -32.91
N ALA A 234 -12.20 90.90 -32.36
CA ALA A 234 -12.82 90.14 -31.29
C ALA A 234 -13.25 88.74 -31.77
N GLU A 235 -13.86 88.65 -32.95
CA GLU A 235 -14.26 87.38 -33.57
C GLU A 235 -13.05 86.51 -33.91
N ALA A 236 -11.97 87.10 -34.44
CA ALA A 236 -10.70 86.41 -34.65
C ALA A 236 -10.07 85.91 -33.34
N ALA A 237 -10.15 86.70 -32.27
CA ALA A 237 -9.68 86.30 -30.95
C ALA A 237 -10.53 85.15 -30.38
N GLU A 238 -11.85 85.16 -30.57
CA GLU A 238 -12.75 84.08 -30.15
C GLU A 238 -12.45 82.78 -30.91
N GLN A 239 -12.27 82.84 -32.23
CA GLN A 239 -11.87 81.68 -33.04
C GLN A 239 -10.50 81.13 -32.61
N ALA A 240 -9.52 82.00 -32.31
CA ALA A 240 -8.22 81.59 -31.81
C ALA A 240 -8.33 80.90 -30.43
N LEU A 241 -9.19 81.39 -29.53
CA LEU A 241 -9.46 80.75 -28.25
C LEU A 241 -10.17 79.40 -28.42
N GLU A 242 -11.11 79.28 -29.35
CA GLU A 242 -11.77 78.00 -29.64
C GLU A 242 -10.78 76.97 -30.21
N GLN A 243 -9.91 77.37 -31.14
CA GLN A 243 -8.84 76.52 -31.66
C GLN A 243 -7.86 76.11 -30.55
N ALA A 244 -7.48 77.03 -29.66
CA ALA A 244 -6.64 76.71 -28.51
C ALA A 244 -7.31 75.71 -27.55
N ARG A 245 -8.62 75.85 -27.30
CA ARG A 245 -9.39 74.89 -26.49
C ARG A 245 -9.45 73.51 -27.13
N LYS A 246 -9.74 73.42 -28.44
CA LYS A 246 -9.73 72.15 -29.19
C LYS A 246 -8.35 71.50 -29.19
N ALA A 247 -7.29 72.29 -29.35
CA ALA A 247 -5.93 71.80 -29.27
C ALA A 247 -5.57 71.28 -27.87
N ALA A 248 -6.00 71.99 -26.81
CA ALA A 248 -5.81 71.55 -25.43
C ALA A 248 -6.58 70.26 -25.11
N GLU A 249 -7.85 70.17 -25.54
CA GLU A 249 -8.66 68.95 -25.38
C GLU A 249 -8.03 67.75 -26.10
N LYS A 250 -7.55 67.95 -27.34
CA LYS A 250 -6.83 66.92 -28.08
C LYS A 250 -5.55 66.50 -27.36
N ALA A 251 -4.74 67.45 -26.88
CA ALA A 251 -3.52 67.14 -26.15
C ALA A 251 -3.79 66.34 -24.85
N MET A 252 -4.88 66.67 -24.15
CA MET A 252 -5.31 65.91 -22.97
C MET A 252 -5.76 64.49 -23.33
N ARG A 253 -6.51 64.30 -24.42
CA ARG A 253 -6.91 62.97 -24.91
C ARG A 253 -5.69 62.14 -25.33
N ASP A 254 -4.77 62.72 -26.09
CA ASP A 254 -3.56 62.03 -26.54
C ASP A 254 -2.70 61.60 -25.33
N GLU A 255 -2.62 62.41 -24.28
CA GLU A 255 -1.92 62.07 -23.04
C GLU A 255 -2.65 60.99 -22.22
N GLU A 256 -3.98 61.05 -22.14
CA GLU A 256 -4.79 59.99 -21.52
C GLU A 256 -4.62 58.65 -22.25
N GLU A 257 -4.59 58.66 -23.59
CA GLU A 257 -4.32 57.47 -24.40
C GLU A 257 -2.91 56.91 -24.14
N ARG A 258 -1.89 57.75 -24.02
CA ARG A 258 -0.54 57.30 -23.63
C ARG A 258 -0.50 56.68 -22.25
N GLN A 259 -1.16 57.29 -21.26
CA GLN A 259 -1.24 56.75 -19.91
C GLN A 259 -1.98 55.40 -19.89
N ASN A 260 -3.09 55.29 -20.61
CA ASN A 260 -3.82 54.02 -20.75
C ASN A 260 -2.97 52.94 -21.43
N GLN A 261 -2.20 53.28 -22.47
CA GLN A 261 -1.26 52.35 -23.10
C GLN A 261 -0.15 51.91 -22.14
N GLN A 262 0.42 52.83 -21.36
CA GLN A 262 1.43 52.50 -20.33
C GLN A 262 0.86 51.58 -19.25
N VAL A 263 -0.35 51.85 -18.75
CA VAL A 263 -1.03 50.98 -17.78
C VAL A 263 -1.30 49.60 -18.38
N ALA A 264 -1.78 49.52 -19.62
CA ALA A 264 -2.02 48.24 -20.29
C ALA A 264 -0.72 47.42 -20.46
N GLN A 265 0.39 48.07 -20.83
CA GLN A 265 1.70 47.43 -20.91
C GLN A 265 2.20 46.95 -19.54
N ALA A 266 2.05 47.77 -18.50
CA ALA A 266 2.44 47.43 -17.13
C ALA A 266 1.63 46.25 -16.58
N VAL A 267 0.31 46.23 -16.79
CA VAL A 267 -0.56 45.11 -16.41
C VAL A 267 -0.19 43.85 -17.18
N GLY A 268 0.06 43.96 -18.49
CA GLY A 268 0.51 42.83 -19.31
C GLY A 268 1.86 42.26 -18.88
N ALA A 269 2.81 43.13 -18.48
CA ALA A 269 4.09 42.71 -17.93
C ALA A 269 3.93 41.99 -16.59
N ALA A 270 3.16 42.57 -15.66
CA ALA A 270 2.89 41.99 -14.34
C ALA A 270 2.19 40.62 -14.45
N GLN A 271 1.24 40.47 -15.39
CA GLN A 271 0.58 39.18 -15.63
C GLN A 271 1.56 38.11 -16.12
N ARG A 272 2.47 38.45 -17.04
CA ARG A 272 3.49 37.51 -17.54
C ARG A 272 4.46 37.09 -16.45
N GLU A 273 4.84 38.01 -15.55
CA GLU A 273 5.68 37.69 -14.40
C GLU A 273 4.95 36.77 -13.42
N ALA A 274 3.69 37.06 -13.10
CA ALA A 274 2.88 36.19 -12.26
C ALA A 274 2.72 34.78 -12.87
N ASP A 275 2.48 34.68 -14.18
CA ASP A 275 2.35 33.40 -14.87
C ASP A 275 3.68 32.60 -14.86
N LYS A 276 4.83 33.29 -15.02
CA LYS A 276 6.15 32.67 -14.87
C LYS A 276 6.37 32.13 -13.47
N GLU A 277 6.09 32.91 -12.43
CA GLU A 277 6.23 32.45 -11.04
C GLU A 277 5.33 31.25 -10.73
N ILE A 278 4.09 31.25 -11.23
CA ILE A 278 3.17 30.12 -11.05
C ILE A 278 3.70 28.89 -11.78
N ALA A 279 4.23 29.05 -13.00
CA ALA A 279 4.83 27.97 -13.77
C ALA A 279 6.06 27.37 -13.08
N GLU A 280 6.92 28.20 -12.50
CA GLU A 280 8.09 27.76 -11.73
C GLU A 280 7.68 26.99 -10.46
N LYS A 281 6.77 27.55 -9.64
CA LYS A 281 6.23 26.85 -8.45
C LYS A 281 5.57 25.52 -8.82
N LEU A 282 4.88 25.45 -9.96
CA LEU A 282 4.26 24.22 -10.45
C LEU A 282 5.31 23.20 -10.91
N ARG A 283 6.44 23.64 -11.47
CA ARG A 283 7.56 22.76 -11.81
C ARG A 283 8.25 22.22 -10.56
N GLU A 284 8.58 23.07 -9.60
CA GLU A 284 9.20 22.68 -8.33
C GLU A 284 8.35 21.66 -7.56
N THR A 285 7.03 21.87 -7.50
CA THR A 285 6.12 20.93 -6.81
C THR A 285 6.02 19.59 -7.52
N LYS A 286 6.09 19.57 -8.86
CA LYS A 286 6.16 18.32 -9.64
C LYS A 286 7.46 17.58 -9.38
N ASP A 287 8.59 18.27 -9.40
CA ASP A 287 9.91 17.67 -9.17
C ASP A 287 9.99 17.10 -7.75
N ARG A 288 9.52 17.85 -6.74
CA ARG A 288 9.41 17.36 -5.35
C ARG A 288 8.51 16.12 -5.22
N LEU A 289 7.38 16.09 -5.94
CA LEU A 289 6.49 14.93 -5.93
C LEU A 289 7.14 13.70 -6.59
N LEU A 290 7.91 13.90 -7.67
CA LEU A 290 8.67 12.84 -8.33
C LEU A 290 9.78 12.31 -7.42
N GLU A 291 10.54 13.18 -6.77
CA GLU A 291 11.55 12.79 -5.77
C GLU A 291 10.92 11.97 -4.63
N GLU A 292 9.82 12.44 -4.04
CA GLU A 292 9.15 11.70 -2.96
C GLU A 292 8.65 10.32 -3.43
N LYS A 293 8.11 10.24 -4.66
CA LYS A 293 7.67 8.96 -5.24
C LYS A 293 8.85 8.02 -5.46
N THR A 294 9.97 8.51 -5.98
CA THR A 294 11.17 7.67 -6.18
C THR A 294 11.79 7.23 -4.86
N ALA A 295 11.83 8.10 -3.84
CA ALA A 295 12.29 7.76 -2.50
C ALA A 295 11.43 6.66 -1.87
N LYS A 296 10.09 6.77 -1.97
CA LYS A 296 9.16 5.72 -1.48
C LYS A 296 9.34 4.39 -2.21
N MET A 297 9.59 4.42 -3.52
CA MET A 297 9.85 3.20 -4.29
C MET A 297 11.18 2.54 -3.88
N LYS A 298 12.23 3.33 -3.61
CA LYS A 298 13.52 2.83 -3.10
C LYS A 298 13.37 2.21 -1.71
N GLU A 299 12.69 2.88 -0.78
CA GLU A 299 12.42 2.35 0.57
C GLU A 299 11.63 1.03 0.50
N ALA A 300 10.64 0.93 -0.40
CA ALA A 300 9.87 -0.29 -0.61
C ALA A 300 10.75 -1.42 -1.16
N ALA A 301 11.67 -1.14 -2.08
CA ALA A 301 12.63 -2.10 -2.62
C ALA A 301 13.59 -2.60 -1.53
N GLU A 302 14.22 -1.70 -0.77
CA GLU A 302 15.11 -2.06 0.35
C GLU A 302 14.41 -2.92 1.39
N ARG A 303 13.14 -2.61 1.71
CA ARG A 303 12.33 -3.42 2.63
C ARG A 303 12.07 -4.82 2.11
N LEU A 304 11.85 -4.99 0.80
CA LEU A 304 11.69 -6.30 0.18
C LEU A 304 13.00 -7.08 0.21
N ASP A 305 14.13 -6.45 -0.10
CA ASP A 305 15.45 -7.07 -0.05
C ASP A 305 15.79 -7.55 1.37
N GLN A 306 15.57 -6.71 2.38
CA GLN A 306 15.74 -7.10 3.79
C GLN A 306 14.85 -8.30 4.17
N ALA A 307 13.61 -8.34 3.68
CA ALA A 307 12.70 -9.46 3.95
C ALA A 307 13.13 -10.76 3.24
N LEU A 308 13.69 -10.65 2.03
CA LEU A 308 14.24 -11.78 1.29
C LEU A 308 15.50 -12.31 1.96
N THR A 309 16.45 -11.45 2.33
CA THR A 309 17.67 -11.84 3.05
C THR A 309 17.33 -12.56 4.35
N LYS A 310 16.41 -12.03 5.15
CA LYS A 310 15.97 -12.70 6.39
C LYS A 310 15.35 -14.07 6.14
N ARG A 311 14.53 -14.23 5.09
CA ARG A 311 13.95 -15.53 4.73
C ARG A 311 15.01 -16.53 4.26
N LEU A 312 16.03 -16.06 3.53
CA LEU A 312 17.16 -16.89 3.12
C LEU A 312 17.98 -17.35 4.32
N GLU A 313 18.28 -16.46 5.26
CA GLU A 313 18.98 -16.80 6.51
C GLU A 313 18.18 -17.82 7.34
N ASP A 314 16.88 -17.60 7.52
CA ASP A 314 16.00 -18.54 8.23
C ASP A 314 15.96 -19.91 7.55
N ALA A 315 15.91 -19.95 6.22
CA ALA A 315 15.94 -21.18 5.43
C ALA A 315 17.29 -21.91 5.55
N GLN A 316 18.40 -21.19 5.42
CA GLN A 316 19.75 -21.73 5.61
C GLN A 316 19.94 -22.28 7.03
N ALA A 317 19.49 -21.55 8.06
CA ALA A 317 19.56 -22.00 9.45
C ALA A 317 18.69 -23.25 9.68
N LYS A 318 17.54 -23.37 9.02
CA LYS A 318 16.70 -24.57 9.08
C LYS A 318 17.37 -25.77 8.40
N LEU A 319 17.99 -25.58 7.24
CA LEU A 319 18.73 -26.63 6.54
C LEU A 319 19.94 -27.10 7.36
N LYS A 320 20.72 -26.18 7.93
CA LYS A 320 21.84 -26.52 8.82
C LYS A 320 21.39 -27.36 10.02
N ARG A 321 20.37 -26.91 10.75
CA ARG A 321 19.80 -27.68 11.89
C ARG A 321 19.31 -29.07 11.47
N ALA A 322 18.72 -29.20 10.30
CA ALA A 322 18.26 -30.49 9.78
C ALA A 322 19.42 -31.42 9.39
N ALA A 323 20.49 -30.87 8.82
CA ALA A 323 21.73 -31.61 8.53
C ALA A 323 22.40 -32.08 9.84
N ASP A 324 22.58 -31.17 10.80
CA ASP A 324 23.17 -31.49 12.11
C ASP A 324 22.36 -32.57 12.84
N ALA A 325 21.03 -32.49 12.80
CA ALA A 325 20.16 -33.51 13.39
C ALA A 325 20.33 -34.89 12.74
N LYS A 326 20.50 -34.96 11.41
CA LYS A 326 20.76 -36.22 10.69
C LYS A 326 22.14 -36.78 11.01
N VAL A 327 23.16 -35.92 11.13
CA VAL A 327 24.52 -36.33 11.53
C VAL A 327 24.50 -36.90 12.94
N GLU A 328 23.80 -36.25 13.88
CA GLU A 328 23.66 -36.74 15.25
C GLU A 328 22.87 -38.06 15.34
N GLU A 329 21.83 -38.23 14.51
CA GLU A 329 21.09 -39.50 14.41
C GLU A 329 21.97 -40.63 13.84
N ALA A 330 22.69 -40.36 12.76
CA ALA A 330 23.63 -41.30 12.15
C ALA A 330 24.74 -41.70 13.13
N ARG A 331 25.31 -40.73 13.86
CA ARG A 331 26.30 -40.96 14.91
C ARG A 331 25.76 -41.87 16.00
N LYS A 332 24.57 -41.60 16.53
CA LYS A 332 23.93 -42.45 17.56
C LYS A 332 23.67 -43.87 17.05
N SER A 333 23.21 -44.00 15.81
CA SER A 333 22.99 -45.32 15.19
C SER A 333 24.31 -46.08 15.02
N ALA A 334 25.40 -45.41 14.62
CA ALA A 334 26.71 -46.02 14.51
C ALA A 334 27.26 -46.43 15.88
N GLU A 335 27.14 -45.58 16.90
CA GLU A 335 27.52 -45.91 18.28
C GLU A 335 26.72 -47.11 18.82
N GLN A 336 25.44 -47.24 18.48
CA GLN A 336 24.62 -48.40 18.84
C GLN A 336 25.05 -49.66 18.10
N ALA A 337 25.33 -49.58 16.80
CA ALA A 337 25.81 -50.70 16.00
C ALA A 337 27.16 -51.23 16.53
N VAL A 338 28.10 -50.33 16.85
CA VAL A 338 29.39 -50.71 17.47
C VAL A 338 29.18 -51.39 18.82
N LYS A 339 28.27 -50.87 19.66
CA LYS A 339 27.95 -51.50 20.95
C LYS A 339 27.36 -52.91 20.79
N GLN A 340 26.49 -53.10 19.80
CA GLN A 340 25.90 -54.41 19.50
C GLN A 340 26.96 -55.38 18.99
N ALA A 341 27.78 -54.97 18.02
CA ALA A 341 28.87 -55.80 17.49
C ALA A 341 29.88 -56.19 18.58
N LEU A 342 30.21 -55.27 19.50
CA LEU A 342 31.07 -55.58 20.64
C LEU A 342 30.40 -56.59 21.58
N ALA A 343 29.11 -56.43 21.89
CA ALA A 343 28.38 -57.37 22.74
C ALA A 343 28.34 -58.78 22.11
N GLU A 344 28.02 -58.88 20.82
CA GLU A 344 28.02 -60.14 20.06
C GLU A 344 29.41 -60.79 20.07
N ALA A 345 30.47 -60.05 19.74
CA ALA A 345 31.85 -60.54 19.78
C ALA A 345 32.26 -61.03 21.17
N THR A 346 31.81 -60.37 22.25
CA THR A 346 32.09 -60.83 23.62
C THR A 346 31.35 -62.11 23.98
N GLU A 347 30.12 -62.29 23.52
CA GLU A 347 29.36 -63.54 23.73
C GLU A 347 29.97 -64.68 22.90
N GLU A 348 30.37 -64.44 21.65
CA GLU A 348 31.11 -65.41 20.82
C GLU A 348 32.44 -65.82 21.47
N ALA A 349 33.21 -64.86 21.99
CA ALA A 349 34.45 -65.16 22.70
C ALA A 349 34.22 -66.02 23.95
N LYS A 350 33.14 -65.75 24.71
CA LYS A 350 32.75 -66.57 25.87
C LYS A 350 32.34 -67.98 25.48
N THR A 351 31.53 -68.13 24.43
CA THR A 351 31.08 -69.45 23.97
C THR A 351 32.25 -70.26 23.40
N ALA A 352 33.12 -69.65 22.61
CA ALA A 352 34.35 -70.27 22.13
C ALA A 352 35.28 -70.70 23.28
N HIS A 353 35.41 -69.87 24.32
CA HIS A 353 36.16 -70.26 25.52
C HIS A 353 35.47 -71.42 26.26
N ALA A 354 34.15 -71.40 26.43
CA ALA A 354 33.41 -72.47 27.08
C ALA A 354 33.57 -73.80 26.33
N GLN A 355 33.53 -73.79 25.00
CA GLN A 355 33.80 -74.95 24.15
C GLN A 355 35.23 -75.48 24.36
N LYS A 356 36.25 -74.62 24.34
CA LYS A 356 37.64 -75.03 24.62
C LYS A 356 37.81 -75.69 25.99
N VAL A 357 37.08 -75.23 27.00
CA VAL A 357 37.07 -75.85 28.34
C VAL A 357 36.43 -77.23 28.30
N GLN A 358 35.29 -77.39 27.62
CA GLN A 358 34.64 -78.69 27.44
C GLN A 358 35.52 -79.69 26.67
N ASP A 359 36.20 -79.24 25.62
CA ASP A 359 37.16 -80.05 24.86
C ASP A 359 38.37 -80.46 25.71
N ALA A 360 38.86 -79.58 26.58
CA ALA A 360 39.93 -79.91 27.51
C ALA A 360 39.49 -80.93 28.56
N GLU A 361 38.27 -80.80 29.09
CA GLU A 361 37.69 -81.75 30.05
C GLU A 361 37.48 -83.14 29.44
N THR A 362 36.97 -83.22 28.21
CA THR A 362 36.78 -84.49 27.50
C THR A 362 38.13 -85.17 27.24
N ARG A 363 39.12 -84.43 26.73
CA ARG A 363 40.50 -84.94 26.56
C ARG A 363 41.12 -85.43 27.86
N TRP A 364 40.89 -84.72 28.97
CA TRP A 364 41.38 -85.14 30.28
C TRP A 364 40.72 -86.43 30.77
N LYS A 365 39.40 -86.58 30.57
CA LYS A 365 38.68 -87.83 30.87
C LYS A 365 39.22 -88.99 30.05
N ASP A 366 39.38 -88.82 28.74
CA ASP A 366 39.93 -89.85 27.86
C ASP A 366 41.36 -90.23 28.26
N ALA A 367 42.21 -89.24 28.57
CA ALA A 367 43.57 -89.49 29.06
C ALA A 367 43.57 -90.28 30.38
N LYS A 368 42.65 -89.95 31.29
CA LYS A 368 42.48 -90.65 32.57
C LYS A 368 42.03 -92.10 32.36
N GLU A 369 41.09 -92.35 31.45
CA GLU A 369 40.66 -93.71 31.06
C GLU A 369 41.82 -94.50 30.42
N ARG A 370 42.62 -93.88 29.55
CA ARG A 370 43.81 -94.51 28.97
C ARG A 370 44.84 -94.88 30.04
N VAL A 371 45.11 -94.00 31.01
CA VAL A 371 46.02 -94.29 32.13
C VAL A 371 45.48 -95.43 33.00
N ALA A 372 44.16 -95.47 33.25
CA ALA A 372 43.54 -96.58 33.99
C ALA A 372 43.70 -97.91 33.25
N ASN A 373 43.48 -97.93 31.92
CA ASN A 373 43.68 -99.12 31.09
C ASN A 373 45.15 -99.59 31.05
N LEU A 374 46.12 -98.67 31.01
CA LEU A 374 47.55 -99.01 31.08
C LEU A 374 47.93 -99.65 32.42
N LYS A 375 47.28 -99.25 33.52
CA LYS A 375 47.53 -99.81 34.85
C LYS A 375 46.99 -101.24 35.03
N GLY A 376 46.10 -101.70 34.15
CA GLY A 376 45.45 -103.01 34.21
C GLY A 376 46.05 -104.11 33.33
N LYS A 377 47.08 -103.84 32.51
CA LYS A 377 47.64 -104.82 31.57
C LYS A 377 49.15 -105.00 31.82
N PRO A 378 49.62 -106.13 32.39
CA PRO A 378 51.04 -106.41 32.51
C PRO A 378 51.63 -106.60 31.11
N THR A 379 52.54 -105.71 30.73
CA THR A 379 53.23 -105.70 29.44
C THR A 379 54.30 -106.80 29.42
N LYS A 380 54.09 -107.84 28.60
CA LYS A 380 55.15 -108.73 28.14
C LYS A 380 55.98 -107.96 27.10
N VAL A 381 57.26 -107.77 27.41
CA VAL A 381 58.23 -107.00 26.65
C VAL A 381 58.64 -107.82 25.42
N ASP A 382 58.27 -107.36 24.23
CA ASP A 382 58.85 -107.83 22.97
C ASP A 382 59.54 -106.66 22.23
N LYS A 383 60.66 -107.01 21.63
CA LYS A 383 61.85 -106.23 21.26
C LYS A 383 61.68 -105.46 19.92
N PRO A 384 62.45 -104.38 19.66
CA PRO A 384 62.24 -103.48 18.53
C PRO A 384 62.97 -103.91 17.24
N GLY A 385 62.33 -103.66 16.08
CA GLY A 385 62.93 -103.55 14.74
C GLY A 385 62.27 -102.35 14.06
N SER A 386 63.01 -101.28 13.76
CA SER A 386 63.88 -101.05 12.59
C SER A 386 63.11 -100.46 11.41
N GLU A 387 63.69 -99.38 10.85
CA GLU A 387 63.51 -98.85 9.47
C GLU A 387 62.16 -98.15 9.18
N SER A 388 62.04 -97.10 8.37
CA SER A 388 62.93 -96.27 7.56
C SER A 388 62.10 -95.10 6.96
N GLU A 389 62.80 -94.09 6.43
CA GLU A 389 62.39 -93.19 5.30
C GLU A 389 61.35 -92.09 5.57
N GLU A 390 61.72 -90.80 5.47
CA GLU A 390 62.04 -89.98 4.26
C GLU A 390 60.80 -89.53 3.45
N GLY A 391 60.82 -88.25 3.05
CA GLY A 391 59.80 -87.55 2.23
C GLY A 391 59.21 -86.35 2.98
N ASP A 392 59.76 -85.13 2.93
CA ASP A 392 60.08 -84.26 1.78
C ASP A 392 58.83 -83.75 1.03
N ALA A 393 58.94 -82.52 0.49
CA ALA A 393 57.92 -81.59 -0.08
C ALA A 393 57.26 -80.64 0.95
N ALA A 394 57.74 -79.42 1.19
CA ALA A 394 57.96 -78.29 0.28
C ALA A 394 56.69 -77.89 -0.49
N ASP A 395 56.04 -76.80 -0.08
CA ASP A 395 55.18 -75.89 -0.88
C ASP A 395 54.44 -74.98 0.13
N GLY A 396 54.43 -73.66 0.08
CA GLY A 396 54.98 -72.68 -0.83
C GLY A 396 54.53 -71.34 -0.27
N GLU A 397 55.48 -70.49 0.12
CA GLU A 397 55.23 -69.11 0.52
C GLU A 397 54.76 -68.33 -0.71
N SER A 398 53.45 -68.24 -0.93
CA SER A 398 52.89 -67.34 -1.95
C SER A 398 52.75 -65.93 -1.37
N SER A 399 53.89 -65.23 -1.38
CA SER A 399 53.97 -63.79 -1.55
C SER A 399 53.02 -63.34 -2.68
N GLY A 400 51.90 -62.72 -2.30
CA GLY A 400 50.94 -62.12 -3.21
C GLY A 400 50.84 -60.63 -2.94
N GLY A 401 51.81 -59.88 -3.46
CA GLY A 401 51.72 -58.43 -3.57
C GLY A 401 50.62 -58.02 -4.55
N SER A 402 49.87 -56.99 -4.17
CA SER A 402 49.05 -56.13 -5.03
C SER A 402 48.88 -54.86 -4.19
N ASP A 403 49.59 -53.75 -4.37
CA ASP A 403 49.90 -53.01 -5.60
C ASP A 403 48.70 -52.88 -6.55
N GLU A 404 47.68 -52.18 -6.08
CA GLU A 404 46.92 -51.26 -6.91
C GLU A 404 46.99 -49.91 -6.19
N SER A 405 47.86 -48.99 -6.59
CA SER A 405 47.79 -48.19 -7.80
C SER A 405 46.41 -47.60 -8.05
N SER A 406 46.44 -46.29 -8.28
CA SER A 406 45.60 -45.59 -9.24
C SER A 406 44.40 -44.78 -8.71
N SER A 407 44.67 -43.47 -8.71
CA SER A 407 43.92 -42.47 -9.48
C SER A 407 42.54 -42.02 -9.01
N GLY A 408 42.41 -40.70 -8.88
CA GLY A 408 41.14 -40.00 -8.97
C GLY A 408 41.16 -38.69 -8.19
N SER A 409 41.82 -37.66 -8.72
CA SER A 409 41.13 -36.48 -9.29
C SER A 409 40.34 -35.71 -8.23
N GLU A 410 40.84 -34.61 -7.66
CA GLU A 410 41.03 -33.32 -8.33
C GLU A 410 39.77 -32.83 -9.08
N SER A 411 39.02 -31.96 -8.41
CA SER A 411 38.17 -30.86 -8.94
C SER A 411 37.59 -30.16 -7.69
N ALA A 412 37.97 -28.92 -7.33
CA ALA A 412 37.66 -27.65 -8.01
C ALA A 412 36.15 -27.58 -8.33
N GLU A 413 35.33 -26.64 -7.87
CA GLU A 413 35.43 -25.31 -7.25
C GLU A 413 34.20 -25.10 -6.34
#